data_AF-A0A355RHT9-F1
#
_entry.id   AF-A0A355RHT9-F1
#
_cell.length_a   1.000
_cell.length_b   1.000
_cell.length_c   1.000
_cell.angle_alpha   90.00
_cell.angle_beta   90.00
_cell.angle_gamma   90.00
#
_symmetry.space_group_name_H-M   'P 1'
#
loop_
_entity.id
_entity.type
_entity.pdbx_description
1 polymer ?
#
loop_
_entity_poly.entity_id
_entity_poly.type
_entity_poly.pdbx_seq_one_letter_code
_entity_poly.pdbx_strand_id
1 'polypeptide(L)' 'SQAAPAIWKNWDDFVAKSSAFDAAIEVLDVSDLAALRGGMRAIGGECMACHKAYKTD' A
#
# COMPACT_ATOMS: atom_id res chain seq x y z
N SER A 1 14.29 -8.65 -10.75
CA SER A 1 13.05 -7.86 -10.66
C SER A 1 12.10 -8.63 -9.77
N GLN A 2 11.50 -8.01 -8.74
CA GLN A 2 10.53 -8.67 -7.84
C GLN A 2 9.06 -8.39 -8.22
N ALA A 3 8.81 -7.79 -9.38
CA ALA A 3 7.47 -7.48 -9.86
C ALA A 3 6.83 -8.72 -10.52
N ALA A 4 5.72 -9.22 -9.97
CA ALA A 4 5.06 -10.40 -10.49
C ALA A 4 4.35 -10.10 -11.84
N PRO A 5 4.31 -11.05 -12.80
CA PRO A 5 3.56 -10.88 -14.05
C PRO A 5 2.06 -10.62 -13.85
N ALA A 6 1.52 -10.94 -12.67
CA ALA A 6 0.14 -10.70 -12.30
C ALA A 6 -0.23 -9.20 -12.32
N ILE A 7 0.74 -8.29 -12.16
CA ILE A 7 0.54 -6.84 -12.27
C ILE A 7 -0.09 -6.50 -13.63
N TRP A 8 0.50 -6.99 -14.71
CA TRP A 8 0.08 -6.67 -16.08
C TRP A 8 -1.24 -7.33 -16.47
N LYS A 9 -1.63 -8.40 -15.78
CA LYS A 9 -2.91 -9.09 -15.99
C LYS A 9 -4.06 -8.44 -15.20
N ASN A 10 -3.72 -7.68 -14.15
CA ASN A 10 -4.68 -7.08 -13.22
C ASN A 10 -4.35 -5.59 -12.99
N TRP A 11 -4.13 -4.86 -14.10
CA TRP A 11 -3.60 -3.51 -14.06
C TRP A 11 -4.46 -2.55 -13.22
N ASP A 12 -5.79 -2.59 -13.39
CA ASP A 12 -6.70 -1.71 -12.66
C ASP A 12 -6.65 -1.94 -11.15
N ASP A 13 -6.53 -3.20 -10.70
CA ASP A 13 -6.37 -3.51 -9.28
C ASP A 13 -5.00 -3.09 -8.76
N PHE A 14 -3.93 -3.28 -9.55
CA PHE A 14 -2.60 -2.79 -9.19
C PHE A 14 -2.58 -1.27 -8.99
N VAL A 15 -3.16 -0.51 -9.94
CA VAL A 15 -3.28 0.95 -9.84
C VAL A 15 -4.15 1.35 -8.64
N ALA A 16 -5.29 0.69 -8.43
CA ALA A 16 -6.16 0.97 -7.29
C ALA A 16 -5.44 0.78 -5.95
N LYS A 17 -4.63 -0.28 -5.79
CA LYS A 17 -3.81 -0.49 -4.59
C LYS A 17 -2.71 0.56 -4.43
N SER A 18 -2.09 0.99 -5.53
CA SER A 18 -1.12 2.10 -5.50
C SER A 18 -1.77 3.39 -5.02
N SER A 19 -2.94 3.74 -5.56
CA SER A 19 -3.68 4.94 -5.15
C SER A 19 -4.18 4.86 -3.70
N ALA A 20 -4.55 3.66 -3.22
CA ALA A 20 -4.93 3.46 -1.82
C ALA A 20 -3.75 3.71 -0.86
N PHE A 21 -2.54 3.29 -1.24
CA PHE A 21 -1.31 3.61 -0.51
C PHE A 21 -1.03 5.11 -0.47
N ASP A 22 -1.15 5.81 -1.62
CA ASP A 22 -0.97 7.26 -1.67
C ASP A 22 -1.97 7.99 -0.76
N ALA A 23 -3.25 7.61 -0.82
CA ALA A 23 -4.28 8.17 0.04
C ALA A 23 -4.01 7.93 1.54
N ALA A 24 -3.45 6.77 1.91
CA ALA A 24 -3.06 6.49 3.29
C ALA A 24 -1.89 7.37 3.78
N ILE A 25 -0.99 7.77 2.87
CA ILE A 25 0.10 8.69 3.17
C ILE A 25 -0.40 10.13 3.28
N GLU A 26 -1.30 10.56 2.39
CA GLU A 26 -1.82 11.94 2.37
C GLU A 26 -2.48 12.35 3.69
N VAL A 27 -3.07 11.38 4.39
CA VAL A 27 -3.75 11.60 5.68
C VAL A 27 -2.88 11.28 6.90
N LEU A 28 -1.59 10.98 6.71
CA LEU A 28 -0.69 10.65 7.81
C LEU A 28 -0.47 11.86 8.72
N ASP A 29 -0.96 11.76 9.95
CA ASP A 29 -0.67 12.73 11.01
C ASP A 29 0.54 12.30 11.84
N VAL A 30 1.57 13.14 11.83
CA VAL A 30 2.84 12.93 12.56
C VAL A 30 2.97 13.81 13.82
N SER A 31 1.93 14.58 14.16
CA SER A 31 1.96 15.51 15.30
C SER A 31 1.69 14.83 16.65
N ASP A 32 1.08 13.64 16.64
CA ASP A 32 0.77 12.83 17.82
C ASP A 32 1.19 11.37 17.64
N LEU A 33 1.63 10.72 18.73
CA LEU A 33 2.12 9.35 18.68
C LEU A 33 1.00 8.33 18.42
N ALA A 34 -0.20 8.54 18.96
CA ALA A 34 -1.32 7.64 18.71
C ALA A 34 -1.81 7.78 17.26
N ALA A 35 -1.90 9.00 16.76
CA ALA A 35 -2.22 9.29 15.36
C ALA A 35 -1.19 8.66 14.41
N LEU A 36 0.10 8.86 14.67
CA LEU A 36 1.20 8.26 13.90
C LEU A 36 1.11 6.74 13.87
N ARG A 37 0.87 6.11 15.04
CA ARG A 37 0.71 4.65 15.12
C ARG A 37 -0.50 4.14 14.33
N GLY A 38 -1.60 4.89 14.33
CA GLY A 38 -2.78 4.60 13.51
C GLY A 38 -2.48 4.67 12.02
N GLY A 39 -1.89 5.78 11.56
CA GLY A 39 -1.50 5.99 10.17
C GLY A 39 -0.50 4.94 9.69
N MET A 40 0.52 4.62 10.48
CA MET A 40 1.50 3.59 10.13
C MET A 40 0.90 2.18 10.02
N ARG A 41 -0.16 1.87 10.78
CA ARG A 41 -0.90 0.60 10.60
C ARG A 41 -1.66 0.57 9.28
N ALA A 42 -2.28 1.68 8.89
CA ALA A 42 -2.97 1.79 7.60
C ALA A 42 -1.99 1.64 6.43
N ILE A 43 -0.88 2.40 6.45
CA ILE A 43 0.19 2.33 5.45
C ILE A 43 0.75 0.90 5.36
N GLY A 44 1.05 0.25 6.48
CA GLY A 44 1.53 -1.13 6.51
C GLY A 44 0.53 -2.14 5.92
N GLY A 45 -0.77 -1.88 6.09
CA GLY A 45 -1.84 -2.65 5.47
C GLY A 45 -1.80 -2.58 3.94
N GLU A 46 -1.62 -1.38 3.38
CA GLU A 46 -1.50 -1.17 1.93
C GLU A 46 -0.22 -1.78 1.36
N CYS A 47 0.92 -1.67 2.07
CA CYS A 47 2.16 -2.38 1.72
C CYS A 47 1.92 -3.89 1.58
N MET A 48 1.26 -4.49 2.57
CA MET A 48 0.94 -5.92 2.57
C MET A 48 -0.02 -6.28 1.44
N ALA A 49 -1.07 -5.49 1.23
CA ALA A 49 -2.10 -5.76 0.23
C ALA A 49 -1.51 -5.83 -1.19
N CYS A 50 -0.61 -4.90 -1.54
CA CYS A 50 0.09 -4.92 -2.82
C CYS A 50 1.10 -6.07 -2.90
N HIS A 51 1.99 -6.20 -1.90
CA HIS A 51 3.05 -7.22 -1.97
C HIS A 51 2.52 -8.65 -1.97
N LYS A 52 1.42 -8.93 -1.26
CA LYS A 52 0.80 -10.25 -1.25
C LYS A 52 0.24 -10.65 -2.63
N ALA A 53 -0.18 -9.68 -3.43
CA ALA A 53 -0.74 -9.92 -4.75
C ALA A 53 0.31 -9.85 -5.88
N TYR A 54 1.29 -8.96 -5.74
CA TYR A 54 2.08 -8.47 -6.88
C TYR A 54 3.59 -8.49 -6.70
N LYS A 55 4.11 -8.84 -5.52
CA LYS A 55 5.55 -9.06 -5.33
C LYS A 55 5.85 -10.55 -5.48
N THR A 56 6.86 -10.90 -6.25
CA THR A 56 7.41 -12.27 -6.22
C THR A 56 8.10 -12.50 -4.88
N ASP A 57 8.14 -13.76 -4.43
CA ASP A 57 8.85 -14.13 -3.21
C ASP A 57 10.28 -13.55 -3.18
#